data_AF-A0A3D5P2H2-F1
#
_entry.id   AF-A0A3D5P2H2-F1
#
_cell.length_a   1.000
_cell.length_b   1.000
_cell.length_c   1.000
_cell.angle_alpha   90.00
_cell.angle_beta   90.00
_cell.angle_gamma   90.00
#
_symmetry.space_group_name_H-M   'P 1'
#
loop_
_entity.id
_entity.type
_entity.pdbx_description
1 polymer ?
#
loop_
_entity_poly.entity_id
_entity_poly.type
_entity_poly.pdbx_seq_one_letter_code
_entity_poly.pdbx_strand_id
1 'polypeptide(L)'
;EELAELSVRSRNSLQKESIQTLSSLVQRSEDSMLQIENFGKKSLKEISDFLEEHGLRFGMKVEQGDDGRLFFMEDEAAASAGSED
;
A
#
# COMPACT_ATOMS: atom_id res chain seq x y z
N GLU A 1 -12.63 -4.23 -5.95
CA GLU A 1 -11.70 -4.39 -7.09
C GLU A 1 -10.66 -3.27 -7.10
N GLU A 2 -10.06 -2.94 -5.94
CA GLU A 2 -9.26 -1.70 -5.79
C GLU A 2 -7.90 -1.80 -6.50
N LEU A 3 -7.32 -3.00 -6.61
CA LEU A 3 -6.03 -3.22 -7.30
C LEU A 3 -6.17 -3.42 -8.83
N ALA A 4 -7.39 -3.26 -9.38
CA ALA A 4 -7.64 -3.49 -10.81
C ALA A 4 -7.06 -2.40 -11.71
N GLU A 5 -6.83 -1.20 -11.16
CA GLU A 5 -6.27 -0.05 -11.88
C GLU A 5 -4.75 -0.18 -12.11
N LEU A 6 -4.09 -1.04 -11.35
CA LEU A 6 -2.67 -1.31 -11.50
C LEU A 6 -2.36 -2.14 -12.75
N SER A 7 -1.17 -1.94 -13.31
CA SER A 7 -0.72 -2.73 -14.46
C SER A 7 -0.69 -4.23 -14.16
N VAL A 8 -0.89 -5.06 -15.19
CA VAL A 8 -0.85 -6.54 -15.08
C VAL A 8 0.45 -7.02 -14.44
N ARG A 9 1.57 -6.32 -14.69
CA ARG A 9 2.86 -6.61 -14.04
C ARG A 9 2.81 -6.36 -12.54
N SER A 10 2.37 -5.18 -12.13
CA SER A 10 2.25 -4.82 -10.71
C SER A 10 1.36 -5.83 -9.98
N ARG A 11 0.18 -6.16 -10.52
CA ARG A 11 -0.71 -7.21 -10.00
C ARG A 11 -0.04 -8.58 -9.87
N ASN A 12 0.64 -9.05 -10.90
CA ASN A 12 1.31 -10.36 -10.87
C ASN A 12 2.44 -10.41 -9.84
N SER A 13 3.18 -9.31 -9.67
CA SER A 13 4.24 -9.20 -8.65
C SER A 13 3.65 -9.19 -7.23
N LEU A 14 2.55 -8.44 -7.01
CA LEU A 14 1.85 -8.42 -5.72
C LEU A 14 1.30 -9.81 -5.36
N GLN A 15 0.70 -10.51 -6.32
CA GLN A 15 0.17 -11.86 -6.11
C GLN A 15 1.26 -12.87 -5.73
N LYS A 16 2.47 -12.73 -6.29
CA LYS A 16 3.64 -13.56 -5.90
C LYS A 16 4.06 -13.32 -4.44
N GLU A 17 3.97 -12.09 -3.96
CA GLU A 17 4.24 -11.73 -2.57
C GLU A 17 3.08 -12.01 -1.60
N SER A 18 2.04 -12.72 -2.06
CA SER A 18 0.79 -12.95 -1.31
C SER A 18 0.07 -11.66 -0.91
N ILE A 19 0.31 -10.56 -1.61
CA ILE A 19 -0.36 -9.27 -1.41
C ILE A 19 -1.61 -9.26 -2.28
N GLN A 20 -2.74 -9.61 -1.68
CA GLN A 20 -4.04 -9.63 -2.36
C GLN A 20 -4.97 -8.49 -1.91
N THR A 21 -4.64 -7.84 -0.80
CA THR A 21 -5.44 -6.78 -0.18
C THR A 21 -4.61 -5.52 -0.01
N LEU A 22 -5.30 -4.38 -0.03
CA LEU A 22 -4.73 -3.08 0.26
C LEU A 22 -4.08 -3.05 1.65
N SER A 23 -4.70 -3.71 2.64
CA SER A 23 -4.13 -3.87 3.99
C SER A 23 -2.77 -4.57 4.00
N SER A 24 -2.58 -5.61 3.17
CA SER A 24 -1.28 -6.28 3.06
C SER A 24 -0.26 -5.47 2.27
N LEU A 25 -0.73 -4.62 1.35
CA LEU A 25 0.10 -3.75 0.53
C LEU A 25 0.73 -2.63 1.37
N VAL A 26 -0.08 -1.90 2.14
CA VAL A 26 0.38 -0.78 2.97
C VAL A 26 1.31 -1.22 4.10
N GLN A 27 1.23 -2.47 4.54
CA GLN A 27 2.15 -3.05 5.53
C GLN A 27 3.57 -3.27 5.00
N ARG A 28 3.75 -3.30 3.68
CA ARG A 28 5.08 -3.42 3.06
C ARG A 28 5.73 -2.05 2.96
N SER A 29 7.06 -2.03 3.05
CA SER A 29 7.88 -0.84 2.78
C SER A 29 8.23 -0.74 1.31
N GLU A 30 8.56 0.47 0.85
CA GLU A 30 9.06 0.72 -0.50
C GLU A 30 10.30 -0.13 -0.82
N ASP A 31 11.23 -0.26 0.14
CA ASP A 31 12.41 -1.11 -0.02
C ASP A 31 12.03 -2.57 -0.26
N SER A 32 11.06 -3.10 0.51
CA SER A 32 10.59 -4.47 0.31
C SER A 32 9.96 -4.64 -1.06
N MET A 33 9.27 -3.62 -1.57
CA MET A 33 8.69 -3.64 -2.90
C MET A 33 9.74 -3.63 -4.00
N LEU A 34 10.82 -2.84 -3.86
CA LEU A 34 11.94 -2.82 -4.82
C LEU A 34 12.73 -4.13 -4.85
N GLN A 35 12.68 -4.94 -3.79
CA GLN A 35 13.29 -6.27 -3.77
C GLN A 35 12.48 -7.32 -4.54
N ILE A 36 11.21 -7.06 -4.86
CA ILE A 36 10.36 -8.03 -5.57
C ILE A 36 10.85 -8.19 -7.01
N GLU A 37 11.05 -9.44 -7.42
CA GLU A 37 11.44 -9.78 -8.78
C GLU A 37 10.37 -9.31 -9.78
N ASN A 38 10.74 -8.44 -10.72
CA ASN A 38 9.86 -7.75 -11.69
C ASN A 38 9.11 -6.52 -11.16
N PHE A 39 9.47 -6.02 -9.98
CA PHE A 39 8.95 -4.77 -9.44
C PHE A 39 9.97 -3.65 -9.67
N GLY A 40 9.64 -2.74 -10.59
CA GLY A 40 10.52 -1.63 -10.95
C GLY A 40 10.09 -0.31 -10.34
N LYS A 41 10.93 0.73 -10.47
CA LYS A 41 10.60 2.11 -10.06
C LYS A 41 9.25 2.61 -10.61
N LYS A 42 8.88 2.18 -11.82
CA LYS A 42 7.59 2.53 -12.44
C LYS A 42 6.41 1.88 -11.70
N SER A 43 6.47 0.58 -11.43
CA SER A 43 5.43 -0.12 -10.67
C SER A 43 5.33 0.40 -9.24
N LEU A 44 6.46 0.74 -8.63
CA LEU A 44 6.49 1.36 -7.31
C LEU A 44 5.80 2.71 -7.30
N LYS A 45 6.08 3.56 -8.29
CA LYS A 45 5.43 4.86 -8.43
C LYS A 45 3.92 4.71 -8.66
N GLU A 46 3.49 3.83 -9.57
CA GLU A 46 2.05 3.55 -9.79
C GLU A 46 1.34 3.17 -8.49
N ILE A 47 1.96 2.32 -7.67
CA ILE A 47 1.36 1.89 -6.40
C ILE A 47 1.44 3.01 -5.35
N SER A 48 2.54 3.76 -5.29
CA SER A 48 2.68 4.90 -4.39
C SER A 48 1.62 5.96 -4.65
N ASP A 49 1.47 6.35 -5.92
CA ASP A 49 0.50 7.36 -6.34
C ASP A 49 -0.93 6.86 -6.02
N PHE A 50 -1.24 5.59 -6.27
CA PHE A 50 -2.51 4.97 -5.89
C PHE A 50 -2.75 4.99 -4.37
N LEU A 51 -1.74 4.66 -3.56
CA LEU A 51 -1.85 4.74 -2.11
C LEU A 51 -2.11 6.18 -1.65
N GLU A 52 -1.37 7.15 -2.21
CA GLU A 52 -1.47 8.56 -1.88
C GLU A 52 -2.86 9.15 -2.22
N GLU A 53 -3.44 8.77 -3.37
CA GLU A 53 -4.83 9.13 -3.74
C GLU A 53 -5.88 8.63 -2.73
N HIS A 54 -5.59 7.52 -2.05
CA HIS A 54 -6.43 6.97 -0.98
C HIS A 54 -6.04 7.46 0.42
N GLY A 55 -5.07 8.37 0.54
CA GLY A 55 -4.56 8.86 1.84
C GLY A 55 -3.75 7.81 2.60
N LEU A 56 -3.23 6.80 1.91
CA LEU A 56 -2.45 5.69 2.45
C LEU A 56 -0.98 5.82 2.05
N ARG A 57 -0.12 5.06 2.72
CA ARG A 57 1.32 5.03 2.45
C ARG A 57 1.92 3.66 2.70
N PHE A 58 3.10 3.42 2.16
CA PHE A 58 3.87 2.23 2.51
C PHE A 58 4.36 2.28 3.97
N GLY A 59 4.54 1.11 4.57
CA GLY A 59 5.00 0.96 5.96
C GLY A 59 3.94 1.28 7.02
N MET A 60 2.66 1.36 6.67
CA MET A 60 1.59 1.47 7.65
C MET A 60 1.44 0.18 8.44
N LYS A 61 1.35 0.28 9.76
CA LYS A 61 1.10 -0.87 10.61
C LYS A 61 -0.40 -1.11 10.71
N VAL A 62 -0.82 -2.33 10.41
CA VAL A 62 -2.20 -2.77 10.57
C VAL A 62 -2.24 -3.71 11.76
N GLU A 63 -3.10 -3.41 12.72
CA GLU A 63 -3.38 -4.26 13.86
C GLU A 63 -4.81 -4.79 13.75
N GLN A 64 -5.00 -6.08 14.03
CA GLN A 64 -6.32 -6.68 14.11
C GLN A 64 -6.76 -6.63 15.57
N GLY A 65 -7.83 -5.88 15.85
CA GLY A 65 -8.43 -5.85 17.17
C GLY A 65 -9.16 -7.15 17.49
N ASP A 66 -9.43 -7.37 18.78
CA ASP A 66 -10.12 -8.56 19.30
C ASP A 66 -11.56 -8.70 18.75
N ASP A 67 -12.14 -7.61 18.26
CA ASP A 67 -13.46 -7.54 17.62
C ASP A 67 -13.42 -7.86 16.12
N GLY A 68 -12.25 -8.21 15.59
CA GLY A 68 -12.04 -8.53 14.18
C GLY A 68 -11.93 -7.29 13.28
N ARG A 69 -11.94 -6.07 13.85
CA ARG A 69 -11.71 -4.85 13.08
C ARG A 69 -10.22 -4.66 12.82
N LEU A 70 -9.90 -4.12 11.65
CA LEU A 70 -8.54 -3.73 11.30
C LEU A 70 -8.35 -2.25 11.68
N PHE A 71 -7.37 -1.98 12.53
CA PHE A 71 -6.96 -0.65 12.93
C PHE A 71 -5.64 -0.32 12.24
N PHE A 72 -5.59 0.82 11.57
CA PHE A 72 -4.32 1.37 11.10
C PHE A 72 -3.70 2.10 12.29
N MET A 73 -2.52 1.66 12.73
CA MET A 73 -1.69 2.44 13.61
C MET A 73 -1.10 3.57 12.78
N GLU A 74 -1.79 4.70 12.76
CA GLU A 74 -1.19 5.94 12.30
C GLU A 74 -0.06 6.31 13.24
N ASP A 75 1.18 6.21 12.75
CA ASP A 75 2.25 7.02 13.31
C ASP A 75 1.82 8.48 13.10
N GLU A 76 1.73 9.24 14.20
CA GLU A 76 1.21 10.61 14.35
C GLU A 76 1.85 11.64 13.39
N ALA A 77 2.82 11.22 12.58
CA ALA A 77 3.62 12.04 11.69
C ALA A 77 2.95 12.44 10.35
N ALA A 78 1.74 11.97 10.03
CA ALA A 78 1.10 12.26 8.73
C ALA A 78 -0.14 13.17 8.79
N ALA A 79 -0.33 13.91 9.88
CA ALA A 79 -1.31 14.99 9.94
C ALA A 79 -0.81 16.26 9.22
N SER A 80 -0.59 16.20 7.89
CA SER A 80 -0.40 17.40 7.07
C SER A 80 -0.51 17.13 5.55
N ALA A 81 -1.70 16.86 5.02
CA ALA A 81 -2.06 17.22 3.64
C ALA A 81 -3.56 16.93 3.42
N GLY A 82 -4.39 17.98 3.36
CA GLY A 82 -5.81 17.84 3.05
C GLY A 82 -6.75 18.95 3.54
N SER A 83 -6.27 20.18 3.70
CA SER A 83 -7.07 21.41 3.59
C SER A 83 -6.64 22.05 2.25
N GLU A 84 -7.45 22.61 1.34
CA GLU A 84 -8.74 23.31 1.39
C GLU A 84 -9.41 23.21 -0.02
N ASP A 85 -10.68 23.62 -0.09
CA ASP A 85 -11.56 23.85 -1.26
C ASP A 85 -10.91 24.49 -2.51
#